data_AF-A0AAN1MPX3-F1
#
_entry.id   AF-A0AAN1MPX3-F1
#
_cell.length_a   1.000
_cell.length_b   1.000
_cell.length_c   1.000
_cell.angle_alpha   90.00
_cell.angle_beta   90.00
_cell.angle_gamma   90.00
#
_symmetry.space_group_name_H-M   'P 1'
#
loop_
_entity.id
_entity.type
_entity.pdbx_description
1 polymer ?
#
loop_
_entity_poly.entity_id
_entity_poly.type
_entity_poly.pdbx_seq_one_letter_code
_entity_poly.pdbx_strand_id
1 'polypeptide(L)'
;MKRMHIHVAVENLADSVRFYSAVFGNVEPTVTKSDYCKWELTDPPVNFAISQRGAKPGVDHIGIQVETDEELAEMNARFAAAALPVQHQSGTTCCYAKSDKAWTVDPQGVAWETFRTLESAPIYGQSHIEALPVSGSTAACCVPSETAISIRSRQ
;
A
#
# COMPACT_ATOMS: atom_id res chain seq x y z
N MET A 1 16.58 -1.70 7.06
CA MET A 1 15.77 -1.13 8.16
C MET A 1 14.35 -0.95 7.66
N LYS A 2 13.38 -1.53 8.35
CA LYS A 2 11.97 -1.45 7.98
C LYS A 2 11.44 -0.01 8.06
N ARG A 3 10.58 0.39 7.12
CA ARG A 3 9.98 1.74 7.06
C ARG A 3 8.47 1.66 7.12
N MET A 4 7.85 2.66 7.75
CA MET A 4 6.40 2.80 7.66
C MET A 4 6.02 3.17 6.22
N HIS A 5 5.00 2.51 5.69
CA HIS A 5 4.37 2.87 4.44
C HIS A 5 3.00 3.48 4.71
N ILE A 6 2.70 4.59 4.04
CA ILE A 6 1.38 5.22 4.08
C ILE A 6 1.03 5.60 2.66
N HIS A 7 -0.13 5.13 2.17
CA HIS A 7 -0.70 5.58 0.92
C HIS A 7 -1.96 6.39 1.20
N VAL A 8 -2.03 7.60 0.66
CA VAL A 8 -3.21 8.48 0.74
C VAL A 8 -3.81 8.67 -0.64
N ALA A 9 -5.09 8.34 -0.79
CA ALA A 9 -5.86 8.72 -1.96
C ALA A 9 -6.18 10.22 -1.87
N VAL A 10 -5.91 10.97 -2.95
CA VAL A 10 -6.06 12.43 -2.98
C VAL A 10 -6.96 12.86 -4.13
N GLU A 11 -7.69 13.95 -3.91
CA GLU A 11 -8.59 14.53 -4.92
C GLU A 11 -7.81 15.34 -5.97
N ASN A 12 -6.79 16.10 -5.53
CA ASN A 12 -5.92 16.89 -6.40
C ASN A 12 -4.45 16.58 -6.08
N LEU A 13 -3.73 16.00 -7.04
CA LEU A 13 -2.35 15.61 -6.87
C LEU A 13 -1.42 16.81 -6.68
N ALA A 14 -1.58 17.88 -7.46
CA ALA A 14 -0.69 19.04 -7.43
C ALA A 14 -0.77 19.79 -6.10
N ASP A 15 -1.98 19.99 -5.58
CA ASP A 15 -2.19 20.62 -4.27
C ASP A 15 -1.63 19.76 -3.14
N SER A 16 -1.80 18.44 -3.25
CA SER A 16 -1.29 17.48 -2.26
C SER A 16 0.23 17.39 -2.28
N VAL A 17 0.88 17.41 -3.45
CA VAL A 17 2.34 17.47 -3.56
C VAL A 17 2.88 18.70 -2.83
N ARG A 18 2.31 19.88 -3.12
CA ARG A 18 2.70 21.12 -2.44
C ARG A 18 2.60 21.00 -0.91
N PHE A 19 1.49 20.45 -0.43
CA PHE A 19 1.25 20.29 1.00
C PHE A 19 2.25 19.31 1.65
N TYR A 20 2.38 18.10 1.11
CA TYR A 20 3.24 17.07 1.71
C TYR A 20 4.72 17.39 1.60
N SER A 21 5.19 17.97 0.47
CA SER A 21 6.57 18.45 0.38
C SER A 21 6.88 19.47 1.49
N ALA A 22 5.95 20.40 1.77
CA ALA A 22 6.13 21.36 2.87
C ALA A 22 6.15 20.68 4.25
N VAL A 23 5.24 19.74 4.51
CA VAL A 23 5.21 18.96 5.76
C VAL A 23 6.51 18.18 5.97
N PHE A 24 7.11 17.68 4.89
CA PHE A 24 8.37 16.93 4.93
C PHE A 24 9.61 17.84 4.87
N GLY A 25 9.49 19.13 5.17
CA GLY A 25 10.62 20.05 5.24
C GLY A 25 11.12 20.51 3.87
N ASN A 26 10.20 20.69 2.92
CA ASN A 26 10.46 21.03 1.50
C ASN A 26 11.24 19.94 0.75
N VAL A 27 11.02 18.67 1.11
CA VAL A 27 11.56 17.53 0.38
C VAL A 27 10.66 17.21 -0.82
N GLU A 28 11.25 17.16 -2.01
CA GLU A 28 10.54 16.79 -3.23
C GLU A 28 10.28 15.27 -3.32
N PRO A 29 9.23 14.82 -4.03
CA PRO A 29 8.98 13.40 -4.24
C PRO A 29 10.16 12.72 -4.94
N THR A 30 10.53 11.53 -4.48
CA THR A 30 11.53 10.67 -5.14
C THR A 30 10.98 9.99 -6.38
N VAL A 31 9.65 9.85 -6.49
CA VAL A 31 8.96 9.41 -7.69
C VAL A 31 7.81 10.36 -7.99
N THR A 32 7.74 10.84 -9.23
CA THR A 32 6.65 11.70 -9.72
C THR A 32 6.09 11.12 -11.01
N LYS A 33 4.77 10.99 -11.07
CA LYS A 33 3.97 10.57 -12.21
C LYS A 33 2.73 11.46 -12.30
N SER A 34 1.98 11.37 -13.40
CA SER A 34 0.79 12.20 -13.61
C SER A 34 -0.33 11.95 -12.59
N ASP A 35 -0.39 10.77 -12.01
CA ASP A 35 -1.44 10.31 -11.09
C ASP A 35 -0.91 9.77 -9.75
N TYR A 36 0.40 9.86 -9.52
CA TYR A 36 1.08 9.25 -8.37
C TYR A 36 2.37 9.99 -8.00
N CYS A 37 2.57 10.23 -6.71
CA CYS A 37 3.84 10.72 -6.16
C CYS A 37 4.25 9.91 -4.94
N LYS A 38 5.56 9.76 -4.73
CA LYS A 38 6.14 9.06 -3.57
C LYS A 38 7.32 9.83 -2.99
N TRP A 39 7.43 9.85 -1.68
CA TRP A 39 8.59 10.29 -0.92
C TRP A 39 9.20 9.10 -0.18
N GLU A 40 10.52 9.00 -0.19
CA GLU A 40 11.28 8.07 0.64
C GLU A 40 12.10 8.87 1.65
N LEU A 41 11.54 9.05 2.85
CA LEU A 41 12.11 9.84 3.92
C LEU A 41 13.08 8.99 4.76
N THR A 42 14.06 9.66 5.36
CA THR A 42 15.07 9.04 6.24
C THR A 42 14.85 9.37 7.71
N ASP A 43 14.29 10.54 8.03
CA ASP A 43 14.01 10.97 9.40
C ASP A 43 12.65 11.72 9.47
N PRO A 44 11.57 11.07 9.93
CA PRO A 44 11.48 9.63 10.23
C PRO A 44 11.54 8.77 8.96
N PRO A 45 11.93 7.48 9.06
CA PRO A 45 11.97 6.57 7.92
C PRO A 45 10.56 6.18 7.46
N VAL A 46 10.08 6.86 6.41
CA VAL A 46 8.72 6.70 5.86
C VAL A 46 8.77 6.60 4.34
N ASN A 47 8.07 5.61 3.80
CA ASN A 47 7.66 5.56 2.41
C ASN A 47 6.23 6.14 2.31
N PHE A 48 6.13 7.39 1.90
CA PHE A 48 4.84 8.09 1.80
C PHE A 48 4.42 8.18 0.33
N ALA A 49 3.22 7.76 0.01
CA ALA A 49 2.69 7.79 -1.34
C ALA A 49 1.33 8.47 -1.39
N ILE A 50 1.07 9.16 -2.50
CA ILE A 50 -0.24 9.70 -2.83
C ILE A 50 -0.65 9.32 -4.24
N SER A 51 -1.95 9.12 -4.47
CA SER A 51 -2.48 8.91 -5.82
C SER A 51 -3.83 9.56 -6.05
N GLN A 52 -4.05 10.03 -7.27
CA GLN A 52 -5.33 10.57 -7.74
C GLN A 52 -5.94 9.61 -8.76
N ARG A 53 -6.64 8.58 -8.26
CA ARG A 53 -7.13 7.46 -9.08
C ARG A 53 -8.60 7.09 -8.86
N GLY A 54 -9.39 8.03 -8.35
CA GLY A 54 -10.83 7.84 -8.15
C GLY A 54 -11.23 7.04 -6.90
N ALA A 55 -10.28 6.61 -6.08
CA ALA A 55 -10.56 6.12 -4.73
C ALA A 55 -11.08 7.27 -3.84
N LYS A 56 -11.82 6.93 -2.78
CA LYS A 56 -12.30 7.91 -1.80
C LYS A 56 -11.10 8.63 -1.17
N PRO A 57 -11.05 9.98 -1.16
CA PRO A 57 -9.95 10.69 -0.54
C PRO A 57 -9.76 10.34 0.95
N GLY A 58 -8.51 10.23 1.37
CA GLY A 58 -8.13 9.82 2.72
C GLY A 58 -7.03 8.77 2.74
N VAL A 59 -6.68 8.30 3.93
CA VAL A 59 -5.75 7.16 4.08
C VAL A 59 -6.37 5.95 3.39
N ASP A 60 -5.67 5.43 2.40
CA ASP A 60 -6.12 4.33 1.55
C ASP A 60 -5.69 2.99 2.17
N HIS A 61 -4.39 2.87 2.48
CA HIS A 61 -3.82 1.76 3.22
C HIS A 61 -2.51 2.19 3.90
N ILE A 62 -2.04 1.34 4.80
CA ILE A 62 -0.77 1.50 5.50
C ILE A 62 0.04 0.22 5.40
N GLY A 63 1.31 0.27 5.76
CA GLY A 63 2.13 -0.93 5.68
C GLY A 63 3.53 -0.79 6.25
N ILE A 64 4.29 -1.86 6.07
CA ILE A 64 5.71 -1.91 6.43
C ILE A 64 6.50 -2.30 5.18
N GLN A 65 7.32 -1.37 4.70
CA GLN A 65 8.32 -1.68 3.68
C GLN A 65 9.51 -2.36 4.36
N VAL A 66 9.93 -3.49 3.82
CA VAL A 66 11.15 -4.21 4.20
C VAL A 66 12.19 -4.13 3.08
N GLU A 67 13.46 -4.33 3.43
CA GLU A 67 14.57 -4.21 2.48
C GLU A 67 15.11 -5.59 2.04
N THR A 68 14.94 -6.62 2.87
CA THR A 68 15.45 -7.98 2.60
C THR A 68 14.38 -9.06 2.62
N ASP A 69 14.67 -10.20 2.02
CA ASP A 69 13.77 -11.37 1.99
C ASP A 69 13.62 -11.97 3.40
N GLU A 70 14.67 -11.91 4.22
CA GLU A 70 14.62 -12.35 5.62
C GLU A 70 13.66 -11.48 6.44
N GLU A 71 13.67 -10.16 6.23
CA GLU A 71 12.73 -9.26 6.88
C GLU A 71 11.28 -9.50 6.41
N LEU A 72 11.08 -9.84 5.14
CA LEU A 72 9.75 -10.20 4.62
C LEU A 72 9.27 -11.53 5.23
N ALA A 73 10.13 -12.54 5.27
CA ALA A 73 9.85 -13.83 5.89
C ALA A 73 9.53 -13.69 7.38
N GLU A 74 10.26 -12.83 8.10
CA GLU A 74 9.99 -12.49 9.50
C GLU A 74 8.59 -11.91 9.68
N MET A 75 8.17 -10.96 8.83
CA MET A 75 6.84 -10.36 8.90
C MET A 75 5.73 -11.37 8.59
N ASN A 76 5.92 -12.21 7.56
CA ASN A 76 4.98 -13.27 7.22
C ASN A 76 4.83 -14.29 8.36
N ALA A 77 5.93 -14.64 9.03
CA ALA A 77 5.90 -15.53 10.19
C ALA A 77 5.09 -14.95 11.36
N ARG A 78 5.16 -13.63 11.60
CA ARG A 78 4.34 -12.94 12.62
C ARG A 78 2.85 -13.04 12.29
N PHE A 79 2.47 -12.82 11.03
CA PHE A 79 1.07 -12.94 10.63
C PHE A 79 0.55 -14.38 10.76
N ALA A 80 1.34 -15.37 10.36
CA ALA A 80 1.01 -16.78 10.50
C ALA A 80 0.86 -17.19 11.98
N ALA A 81 1.76 -16.75 12.85
CA ALA A 81 1.71 -17.03 14.29
C ALA A 81 0.48 -16.43 14.97
N ALA A 82 0.00 -15.28 14.48
CA ALA A 82 -1.23 -14.63 14.93
C ALA A 82 -2.50 -15.17 14.24
N ALA A 83 -2.37 -16.16 13.35
CA ALA A 83 -3.46 -16.70 12.54
C ALA A 83 -4.26 -15.62 11.80
N LEU A 84 -3.57 -14.56 11.34
CA LEU A 84 -4.20 -13.50 10.58
C LEU A 84 -4.53 -13.99 9.17
N PRO A 85 -5.66 -13.56 8.59
CA PRO A 85 -5.94 -13.81 7.19
C PRO A 85 -4.98 -12.97 6.33
N VAL A 86 -4.12 -13.65 5.56
CA VAL A 86 -3.11 -13.00 4.71
C VAL A 86 -3.28 -13.43 3.26
N GLN A 87 -3.17 -12.46 2.36
CA GLN A 87 -3.08 -12.69 0.93
C GLN A 87 -1.66 -12.37 0.45
N HIS A 88 -0.97 -13.37 -0.08
CA HIS A 88 0.39 -13.22 -0.62
C HIS A 88 0.35 -12.92 -2.12
N GLN A 89 1.19 -12.00 -2.55
CA GLN A 89 1.38 -11.64 -3.96
C GLN A 89 2.88 -11.61 -4.24
N SER A 90 3.38 -12.55 -5.05
CA SER A 90 4.81 -12.60 -5.40
C SER A 90 5.05 -12.03 -6.79
N GLY A 91 6.15 -11.28 -6.96
CA GLY A 91 6.59 -10.73 -8.23
C GLY A 91 5.57 -9.82 -8.93
N THR A 92 4.64 -9.24 -8.18
CA THR A 92 3.52 -8.47 -8.73
C THR A 92 3.92 -7.01 -8.91
N THR A 93 3.58 -6.44 -10.06
CA THR A 93 3.68 -5.00 -10.27
C THR A 93 2.49 -4.33 -9.59
N CYS A 94 2.74 -3.46 -8.62
CA CYS A 94 1.74 -2.65 -7.95
C CYS A 94 2.22 -1.21 -7.96
N CYS A 95 1.36 -0.29 -8.41
CA CYS A 95 1.78 1.06 -8.77
C CYS A 95 2.94 1.01 -9.78
N TYR A 96 4.03 1.72 -9.54
CA TYR A 96 5.21 1.75 -10.43
C TYR A 96 6.37 0.94 -9.88
N ALA A 97 6.10 -0.18 -9.19
CA ALA A 97 7.13 -1.05 -8.64
C ALA A 97 6.71 -2.52 -8.71
N LYS A 98 7.66 -3.40 -9.00
CA LYS A 98 7.52 -4.84 -8.81
C LYS A 98 7.92 -5.19 -7.39
N SER A 99 7.06 -5.92 -6.70
CA SER A 99 7.25 -6.24 -5.29
C SER A 99 6.77 -7.65 -4.95
N ASP A 100 7.36 -8.20 -3.89
CA ASP A 100 6.73 -9.27 -3.12
C ASP A 100 5.95 -8.64 -1.98
N LYS A 101 4.67 -9.04 -1.83
CA LYS A 101 3.72 -8.43 -0.90
C LYS A 101 2.95 -9.47 -0.09
N ALA A 102 2.53 -9.06 1.09
CA ALA A 102 1.55 -9.74 1.92
C ALA A 102 0.53 -8.71 2.42
N TRP A 103 -0.76 -8.97 2.19
CA TRP A 103 -1.87 -8.11 2.58
C TRP A 103 -2.69 -8.72 3.70
N THR A 104 -3.15 -7.90 4.64
CA THR A 104 -4.15 -8.26 5.64
C THR A 104 -5.05 -7.05 5.91
N VAL A 105 -6.11 -7.26 6.68
CA VAL A 105 -7.04 -6.21 7.10
C VAL A 105 -7.19 -6.30 8.61
N ASP A 106 -7.06 -5.18 9.29
CA ASP A 106 -7.19 -5.13 10.74
C ASP A 106 -8.67 -5.22 11.19
N PRO A 107 -8.95 -5.36 12.50
CA PRO A 107 -10.32 -5.46 12.99
C PRO A 107 -11.20 -4.21 12.74
N GLN A 108 -10.61 -3.09 12.31
CA GLN A 108 -11.28 -1.82 12.03
C GLN A 108 -11.49 -1.62 10.52
N GLY A 109 -11.07 -2.57 9.69
CA GLY A 109 -11.18 -2.48 8.23
C GLY A 109 -10.03 -1.72 7.57
N VAL A 110 -8.96 -1.39 8.28
CA VAL A 110 -7.79 -0.75 7.69
C VAL A 110 -6.99 -1.80 6.93
N ALA A 111 -6.70 -1.54 5.66
CA ALA A 111 -5.85 -2.40 4.85
C ALA A 111 -4.37 -2.21 5.22
N TRP A 112 -3.68 -3.34 5.42
CA TRP A 112 -2.27 -3.40 5.75
C TRP A 112 -1.50 -4.18 4.68
N GLU A 113 -0.38 -3.63 4.22
CA GLU A 113 0.60 -4.37 3.41
C GLU A 113 1.96 -4.51 4.12
N THR A 114 2.64 -5.62 3.86
CA THR A 114 4.09 -5.72 4.03
C THR A 114 4.68 -6.05 2.68
N PHE A 115 5.72 -5.32 2.27
CA PHE A 115 6.28 -5.51 0.94
C PHE A 115 7.77 -5.26 0.87
N ARG A 116 8.40 -5.95 -0.08
CA ARG A 116 9.75 -5.69 -0.54
C ARG A 116 9.70 -5.21 -1.98
N THR A 117 10.20 -4.00 -2.24
CA THR A 117 10.37 -3.49 -3.60
C THR A 117 11.55 -4.19 -4.26
N LEU A 118 11.32 -4.81 -5.42
CA LEU A 118 12.35 -5.49 -6.20
C LEU A 118 12.93 -4.58 -7.29
N GLU A 119 12.07 -3.88 -8.02
CA GLU A 119 12.45 -2.99 -9.12
C GLU A 119 11.37 -1.93 -9.40
N SER A 120 11.77 -0.79 -9.98
CA SER A 120 10.81 0.19 -10.50
C SER A 120 10.17 -0.33 -11.79
N ALA A 121 8.87 -0.15 -11.94
CA ALA A 121 8.11 -0.48 -13.15
C ALA A 121 7.73 0.80 -13.91
N PRO A 122 7.82 0.81 -15.25
CA PRO A 122 7.48 1.99 -16.07
C PRO A 122 5.96 2.21 -16.17
N ILE A 123 5.17 1.17 -15.93
CA ILE A 123 3.71 1.14 -16.09
C ILE A 123 3.07 0.90 -14.74
N TYR A 124 1.92 1.53 -14.51
CA TYR A 124 1.13 1.28 -13.31
C TYR A 124 0.58 -0.15 -13.32
N GLY A 125 0.95 -0.95 -12.33
CA GLY A 125 0.49 -2.33 -12.19
C GLY A 125 -0.97 -2.44 -11.78
N GLN A 126 -1.70 -3.35 -12.43
CA GLN A 126 -2.98 -3.82 -11.95
C GLN A 126 -2.71 -4.90 -10.90
N SER A 127 -3.08 -4.68 -9.64
CA SER A 127 -3.14 -5.76 -8.67
C SER A 127 -4.18 -6.76 -9.16
N HIS A 128 -3.75 -7.84 -9.81
CA HIS A 128 -4.63 -8.88 -10.31
C HIS A 128 -5.30 -9.58 -9.13
N ILE A 129 -6.49 -9.09 -8.76
CA ILE A 129 -7.54 -9.91 -8.17
C ILE A 129 -8.76 -9.68 -9.02
N GLU A 130 -9.17 -10.73 -9.72
CA GLU A 130 -10.40 -10.78 -10.50
C GLU A 130 -11.59 -10.45 -9.59
N ALA A 131 -12.19 -9.28 -9.80
CA ALA A 131 -13.39 -8.87 -9.10
C ALA A 131 -14.58 -9.69 -9.61
N LEU A 132 -15.16 -10.53 -8.76
CA LEU A 132 -16.57 -10.89 -8.93
C LEU A 132 -17.41 -9.64 -8.59
N PRO A 133 -18.44 -9.31 -9.40
CA PRO A 133 -19.14 -8.05 -9.27
C PRO A 133 -20.00 -8.08 -8.00
N VAL A 134 -19.63 -7.29 -7.00
CA VAL A 134 -20.54 -6.88 -5.93
C VAL A 134 -20.73 -5.37 -6.04
N SER A 135 -21.93 -5.00 -6.48
CA SER A 135 -22.37 -3.63 -6.61
C SER A 135 -22.16 -2.85 -5.31
N GLY A 136 -21.33 -1.80 -5.36
CA GLY A 136 -21.32 -0.72 -4.36
C GLY A 136 -20.09 -0.58 -3.47
N SER A 137 -19.04 -1.40 -3.62
CA SER A 137 -17.78 -1.19 -2.88
C SER A 137 -16.70 -0.59 -3.78
N THR A 138 -16.37 0.68 -3.55
CA THR A 138 -15.17 1.32 -4.12
C THR A 138 -13.95 0.85 -3.33
N ALA A 139 -13.54 -0.41 -3.53
CA ALA A 139 -12.26 -0.87 -3.03
C ALA A 139 -11.14 -0.01 -3.62
N ALA A 140 -10.18 0.36 -2.78
CA ALA A 140 -8.95 1.01 -3.17
C ALA A 140 -8.28 0.25 -4.32
N CYS A 141 -7.78 0.96 -5.34
CA CYS A 141 -7.31 0.40 -6.61
C CYS A 141 -6.18 -0.66 -6.48
N CYS A 142 -5.59 -0.82 -5.29
CA CYS A 142 -4.51 -1.76 -4.99
C CYS A 142 -4.79 -2.73 -3.84
N VAL A 143 -5.93 -2.60 -3.15
CA VAL A 143 -6.30 -3.45 -2.01
C VAL A 143 -7.18 -4.61 -2.50
N PRO A 144 -6.99 -5.83 -1.98
CA PRO A 144 -7.93 -6.91 -2.24
C PRO A 144 -9.38 -6.56 -1.89
N SER A 145 -10.33 -6.98 -2.74
CA SER A 145 -11.75 -6.85 -2.41
C SER A 145 -12.11 -7.69 -1.18
N GLU A 146 -12.89 -7.08 -0.28
CA GLU A 146 -13.22 -7.51 1.09
C GLU A 146 -13.72 -8.96 1.22
N THR A 147 -14.28 -9.54 0.14
CA THR A 147 -14.91 -10.86 0.15
C THR A 147 -13.94 -12.04 0.37
N ALA A 148 -12.63 -11.84 0.22
CA ALA A 148 -11.65 -12.93 0.35
C ALA A 148 -11.03 -13.07 1.76
N ILE A 149 -11.42 -12.24 2.73
CA ILE A 149 -10.94 -12.31 4.11
C ILE A 149 -12.15 -12.47 5.05
N SER A 150 -12.53 -13.72 5.33
CA SER A 150 -13.60 -14.01 6.28
C SER A 150 -13.10 -13.82 7.72
N ILE A 151 -13.43 -12.67 8.30
CA ILE A 151 -13.21 -12.39 9.72
C ILE A 151 -14.30 -13.13 10.50
N ARG A 152 -13.93 -14.02 11.43
CA ARG A 152 -14.89 -14.64 12.34
C ARG A 152 -15.54 -13.54 13.18
N SER A 153 -16.85 -13.34 13.01
CA SER A 153 -17.66 -12.49 13.86
C SER A 153 -17.65 -13.02 15.30
N ARG A 154 -17.41 -12.12 16.27
CA ARG A 154 -17.54 -12.46 17.69
C ARG A 154 -19.02 -12.64 18.04
N GLN A 155 -19.32 -13.73 18.76
CA GLN A 155 -20.52 -13.81 19.61
C GLN A 155 -20.32 -12.97 20.87
#